data_AF-A0A932VA65-F1
#
_entry.id   AF-A0A932VA65-F1
#
_cell.length_a   1.000
_cell.length_b   1.000
_cell.length_c   1.000
_cell.angle_alpha   90.00
_cell.angle_beta   90.00
_cell.angle_gamma   90.00
#
_symmetry.space_group_name_H-M   'P 1'
#
loop_
_entity.id
_entity.type
_entity.pdbx_description
1 polymer ?
#
loop_
_entity_poly.entity_id
_entity_poly.type
_entity_poly.pdbx_seq_one_letter_code
_entity_poly.pdbx_strand_id
1 'polypeptide(L)' 'DQGGCVETIRPTTHQYPIYKKYGVLHYGVTNMPSLVSRTATHSLCLASLPYVSRIAGLGIERAFQEDGGLQKAALF' A
#
# COMPACT_ATOMS: atom_id res chain seq x y z
N ASP A 1 5.13 -6.14 -4.36
CA ASP A 1 4.30 -6.74 -3.30
C ASP A 1 4.82 -8.09 -2.89
N GLN A 2 5.53 -8.13 -1.75
CA GLN A 2 5.73 -9.32 -0.88
C GLN A 2 5.94 -10.69 -1.57
N GLY A 3 6.61 -10.77 -2.72
CA GLY A 3 6.94 -12.03 -3.40
C GLY A 3 5.80 -12.77 -4.12
N GLY A 4 4.54 -12.35 -3.97
CA GLY A 4 3.37 -13.02 -4.56
C GLY A 4 3.04 -14.38 -3.90
N CYS A 5 1.83 -14.91 -4.13
CA CYS A 5 1.37 -16.19 -3.56
C CYS A 5 1.37 -17.36 -4.55
N VAL A 6 1.85 -17.14 -5.78
CA VAL A 6 1.87 -18.12 -6.87
C VAL A 6 3.31 -18.32 -7.31
N GLU A 7 3.82 -19.55 -7.23
CA GLU A 7 5.24 -19.86 -7.50
C GLU A 7 5.73 -19.35 -8.88
N THR A 8 4.87 -19.38 -9.89
CA THR A 8 5.20 -18.96 -11.25
C THR A 8 5.04 -17.47 -11.50
N ILE A 9 4.56 -16.69 -10.52
CA ILE A 9 4.36 -15.24 -10.65
C ILE A 9 5.66 -14.48 -10.37
N ARG A 10 5.93 -13.46 -11.18
CA ARG A 10 6.99 -12.48 -10.94
C ARG A 10 6.46 -11.07 -11.18
N PRO A 11 7.03 -10.05 -10.53
CA PRO A 11 6.67 -8.66 -10.77
C PRO A 11 6.80 -8.28 -12.25
N THR A 12 5.79 -7.58 -12.76
CA THR A 12 5.78 -6.97 -14.10
C THR A 12 5.64 -5.45 -14.02
N THR A 13 5.78 -4.75 -15.14
CA THR A 13 5.63 -3.28 -15.20
C THR A 13 4.41 -2.91 -16.02
N HIS A 14 3.92 -1.68 -15.90
CA HIS A 14 2.81 -1.21 -16.73
C HIS A 14 3.13 -1.23 -18.24
N GLN A 15 4.41 -1.11 -18.63
CA GLN A 15 4.83 -1.22 -20.04
C GLN A 15 4.79 -2.67 -20.54
N TYR A 16 5.10 -3.63 -19.67
CA TYR A 16 5.12 -5.06 -19.99
C TYR A 16 4.27 -5.84 -18.98
N PRO A 17 2.95 -5.66 -18.99
CA PRO A 17 2.09 -6.07 -17.88
C PRO A 17 1.91 -7.58 -17.75
N ILE A 18 2.09 -8.31 -18.85
CA ILE A 18 1.77 -9.73 -18.96
C ILE A 18 2.94 -10.55 -19.50
N TYR A 19 3.00 -11.82 -19.11
CA TYR A 19 3.81 -12.85 -19.77
C TYR A 19 3.10 -14.20 -19.70
N LYS A 20 3.53 -15.18 -20.52
CA LYS A 20 3.03 -16.56 -20.44
C LYS A 20 4.08 -17.50 -19.85
N LYS A 21 3.67 -18.41 -18.97
CA LYS A 21 4.50 -19.52 -18.48
C LYS A 21 3.64 -20.78 -18.42
N TYR A 22 4.12 -21.88 -19.02
CA TYR A 22 3.35 -23.13 -19.19
C TYR A 22 1.96 -22.94 -19.80
N GLY A 23 1.82 -21.99 -20.74
CA GLY A 23 0.54 -21.66 -21.38
C GLY A 23 -0.40 -20.76 -20.55
N VAL A 24 -0.11 -20.51 -19.27
CA VAL A 24 -0.89 -19.64 -18.39
C VAL A 24 -0.43 -18.19 -18.53
N LEU A 25 -1.37 -17.25 -18.64
CA LEU A 25 -1.08 -15.82 -18.66
C LEU A 25 -0.92 -15.29 -17.23
N HIS A 26 0.19 -14.64 -16.95
CA HIS A 26 0.49 -14.00 -15.68
C HIS A 26 0.40 -12.49 -15.80
N TYR A 27 -0.27 -11.85 -14.84
CA TYR A 27 -0.31 -10.41 -14.65
C TYR A 27 0.12 -10.10 -13.21
N GLY A 28 1.24 -9.40 -13.04
CA GLY A 28 1.90 -9.21 -11.74
C GLY A 28 2.40 -7.78 -11.55
N VAL A 29 1.68 -6.78 -12.09
CA VAL A 29 2.09 -5.38 -11.99
C VAL A 29 1.99 -4.91 -10.55
N THR A 30 3.08 -4.36 -10.01
CA THR A 30 3.12 -3.84 -8.64
C THR A 30 2.50 -2.45 -8.56
N ASN A 31 2.10 -2.03 -7.36
CA ASN A 31 1.54 -0.69 -7.14
C ASN A 31 0.35 -0.37 -8.06
N MET A 32 -0.54 -1.35 -8.26
CA MET A 32 -1.73 -1.20 -9.11
C MET A 32 -2.61 0.04 -8.80
N PRO A 33 -2.77 0.48 -7.52
CA PRO A 33 -3.56 1.68 -7.22
C PRO A 33 -3.07 2.94 -7.94
N SER A 34 -1.78 3.00 -8.31
CA SER A 34 -1.21 4.14 -9.06
C SER A 34 -1.86 4.37 -10.42
N LEU A 35 -2.42 3.34 -11.05
CA LEU A 35 -3.14 3.43 -12.32
C LEU A 35 -4.44 4.23 -12.21
N VAL A 36 -5.02 4.29 -10.99
CA VAL A 36 -6.26 5.01 -10.67
C VAL A 36 -5.99 6.06 -9.59
N SER A 37 -4.94 6.86 -9.80
CA SER A 37 -4.35 7.79 -8.83
C SER A 37 -5.36 8.67 -8.11
N ARG A 38 -6.30 9.31 -8.81
CA ARG A 38 -7.34 10.16 -8.19
C ARG A 38 -8.16 9.40 -7.14
N THR A 39 -8.64 8.22 -7.48
CA THR A 39 -9.42 7.38 -6.57
C THR A 39 -8.56 6.85 -5.44
N ALA A 40 -7.35 6.37 -5.74
CA ALA A 40 -6.42 5.86 -4.74
C ALA A 40 -6.03 6.93 -3.70
N THR A 41 -5.74 8.15 -4.15
CA THR A 41 -5.44 9.29 -3.28
C THR A 41 -6.63 9.60 -2.38
N HIS A 42 -7.84 9.70 -2.92
CA HIS A 42 -9.02 9.96 -2.10
C HIS A 42 -9.21 8.88 -1.02
N SER A 43 -9.15 7.60 -1.39
CA SER A 43 -9.31 6.50 -0.45
C SER A 43 -8.21 6.47 0.62
N LEU A 44 -6.95 6.67 0.22
CA LEU A 44 -5.81 6.70 1.13
C LEU A 44 -5.90 7.88 2.10
N CYS A 45 -6.19 9.08 1.59
CA CYS A 45 -6.36 10.27 2.42
C CYS A 45 -7.50 10.10 3.41
N LEU A 46 -8.67 9.59 2.99
CA LEU A 46 -9.78 9.36 3.90
C LEU A 46 -9.42 8.40 5.04
N ALA A 47 -8.64 7.36 4.75
CA ALA A 47 -8.17 6.42 5.77
C ALA A 47 -7.09 7.01 6.69
N SER A 48 -6.20 7.87 6.17
CA SER A 48 -5.05 8.39 6.91
C SER A 48 -5.31 9.72 7.64
N LEU A 49 -6.28 10.51 7.17
CA LEU A 49 -6.63 11.83 7.71
C LEU A 49 -6.82 11.87 9.24
N PRO A 50 -7.54 10.91 9.88
CA PRO A 50 -7.71 10.92 11.33
C PRO A 50 -6.38 10.84 12.08
N TYR A 51 -5.45 10.01 11.60
CA TYR A 51 -4.13 9.84 12.20
C TYR A 51 -3.27 11.09 12.02
N VAL A 52 -3.27 11.67 10.82
CA VAL A 52 -2.56 12.93 10.53
C VAL A 52 -3.07 14.06 11.41
N SER A 53 -4.39 14.20 11.54
CA SER A 53 -5.01 15.21 12.40
C SER A 53 -4.65 15.03 13.88
N ARG A 54 -4.59 13.78 14.36
CA ARG A 54 -4.22 13.47 15.74
C ARG A 54 -2.76 13.81 16.02
N ILE A 55 -1.85 13.42 15.14
CA ILE A 55 -0.43 13.77 15.25
C ILE A 55 -0.24 15.28 15.21
N ALA A 56 -0.96 15.98 14.32
CA ALA A 56 -0.90 17.44 14.23
C ALA A 56 -1.41 18.15 15.50
N GLY A 57 -2.43 17.61 16.17
CA GLY A 57 -3.01 18.20 17.37
C GLY A 57 -2.29 17.87 18.67
N LEU A 58 -1.75 16.65 18.82
CA LEU A 58 -1.16 16.15 20.07
C LEU A 58 0.37 16.13 20.05
N GLY A 59 0.99 16.28 18.88
CA GLY A 59 2.40 15.94 18.68
C GLY A 59 2.61 14.43 18.57
N ILE A 60 3.80 14.05 18.08
CA ILE A 60 4.12 12.65 17.74
C ILE A 60 4.08 11.75 18.99
N GLU A 61 4.78 12.11 20.07
CA GLU A 61 4.91 11.25 21.25
C GLU A 61 3.55 10.90 21.87
N ARG A 62 2.72 11.91 22.10
CA ARG A 62 1.41 11.74 22.72
C ARG A 62 0.42 11.03 21.78
N ALA A 63 0.44 11.34 20.48
CA ALA A 63 -0.40 10.64 19.51
C ALA A 63 -0.09 9.14 19.47
N PHE A 64 1.18 8.75 19.56
CA PHE A 64 1.58 7.35 19.63
C PHE A 64 1.23 6.72 21.00
N GLN A 65 1.29 7.45 22.12
CA GLN A 65 0.84 6.88 23.41
C GLN A 65 -0.67 6.62 23.44
N GLU A 66 -1.46 7.45 22.79
CA GLU A 66 -2.93 7.41 22.87
C GLU A 66 -3.59 6.55 21.76
N ASP A 67 -2.89 6.25 20.66
CA ASP A 67 -3.44 5.51 19.52
C ASP A 67 -2.74 4.17 19.29
N GLY A 68 -3.42 3.07 19.64
CA GLY A 68 -2.89 1.72 19.47
C GLY A 68 -2.63 1.31 18.01
N GLY A 69 -3.24 1.98 17.02
CA GLY A 69 -2.94 1.80 15.60
C GLY A 69 -1.60 2.42 15.24
N LEU A 70 -1.34 3.65 15.69
CA LEU A 70 -0.05 4.33 15.53
C LEU A 70 1.07 3.60 16.26
N GLN A 71 0.83 3.07 17.46
CA GLN A 71 1.81 2.27 18.21
C GLN A 71 2.33 1.09 17.39
N LYS A 72 1.41 0.33 16.78
CA LYS A 72 1.78 -0.82 15.95
C LYS A 72 2.53 -0.44 14.68
N ALA A 73 2.40 0.81 14.23
CA ALA A 73 3.08 1.35 13.07
C ALA A 73 4.44 1.99 13.40
N ALA A 74 4.80 2.13 14.69
CA ALA A 74 6.10 2.62 15.09
C ALA A 74 7.20 1.69 14.56
N LEU A 75 8.18 2.25 13.85
CA LEU A 75 9.36 1.53 13.35
C LEU A 75 10.53 1.55 14.35
N PHE A 76 10.24 1.78 15.63
CA PHE A 76 11.23 1.85 16.71
C PHE A 76 10.84 0.91 17.84
#